data_AF-A0A9N8HRZ1-F1
#
_entry.id   AF-A0A9N8HRZ1-F1
#
_cell.length_a   1.000
_cell.length_b   1.000
_cell.length_c   1.000
_cell.angle_alpha   90.00
_cell.angle_beta   90.00
_cell.angle_gamma   90.00
#
_symmetry.space_group_name_H-M   'P 1'
#
loop_
_entity.id
_entity.type
_entity.pdbx_description
1 polymer ?
#
loop_
_entity_poly.entity_id
_entity_poly.type
_entity_poly.pdbx_seq_one_letter_code
_entity_poly.pdbx_strand_id
1 'polypeptide(L)'
;MHCAFLDSLGLDGNRLRKDAPKRHAQRYQITEAHSQARVEAISQAKGHGELFHVTQGQHLNSNDFFRAREHNNRQNRIKELEAKKESELTAAAVKDKRDAIVEEKGEPTVETVGNFTVAELQALHKYKTGKNGKGKKNDVLEAYLKAKNPRKLDGWSEEEEADLQRLKEEDIPLEETAIGEAVSQAASAVENHVAHLDSETQQRLLEALQNAVEFDPEEVVQDEPV
;
A
#
# COMPACT_ATOMS: atom_id res chain seq x y z
N MET A 1 14.27 -29.94 45.00
CA MET A 1 15.25 -30.78 45.73
C MET A 1 15.35 -32.22 45.22
N HIS A 2 14.40 -32.76 44.44
CA HIS A 2 14.41 -34.17 44.04
C HIS A 2 15.40 -34.53 42.91
N CYS A 3 15.78 -33.57 42.05
CA CYS A 3 16.61 -33.84 40.88
C CYS A 3 18.12 -33.91 41.21
N ALA A 4 18.60 -33.09 42.15
CA ALA A 4 19.99 -33.12 42.61
C ALA A 4 20.35 -34.43 43.35
N PHE A 5 19.36 -35.08 43.97
CA PHE A 5 19.52 -36.40 44.57
C PHE A 5 19.79 -37.48 43.51
N LEU A 6 19.13 -37.41 42.36
CA LEU A 6 19.35 -38.36 41.26
C LEU A 6 20.72 -38.16 40.60
N ASP A 7 21.16 -36.90 40.46
CA ASP A 7 22.50 -36.56 39.99
C ASP A 7 23.58 -37.18 40.91
N SER A 8 23.34 -37.20 42.23
CA SER A 8 24.26 -37.82 43.21
C SER A 8 24.34 -39.35 43.12
N LEU A 9 23.34 -40.00 42.51
CA LEU A 9 23.31 -41.45 42.24
C LEU A 9 23.86 -41.80 40.84
N GLY A 10 24.40 -40.82 40.11
CA GLY A 10 24.90 -40.99 38.73
C GLY A 10 23.81 -41.08 37.67
N LEU A 11 22.56 -40.72 38.01
CA LEU A 11 21.43 -40.67 37.09
C LEU A 11 21.18 -39.23 36.64
N ASP A 12 20.86 -39.00 35.36
CA ASP A 12 20.61 -37.65 34.83
C ASP A 12 19.27 -37.07 35.33
N GLY A 13 19.32 -36.34 36.44
CA GLY A 13 18.17 -35.70 37.08
C GLY A 13 17.59 -34.54 36.28
N ASN A 14 18.29 -34.06 35.24
CA ASN A 14 17.80 -32.98 34.38
C ASN A 14 16.58 -33.40 33.54
N ARG A 15 16.45 -34.70 33.23
CA ARG A 15 15.30 -35.23 32.50
C ARG A 15 13.97 -35.09 33.24
N LEU A 16 14.01 -34.94 34.55
CA LEU A 16 12.84 -34.76 35.41
C LEU A 16 12.63 -33.31 35.83
N ARG A 17 13.50 -32.39 35.42
CA ARG A 17 13.23 -30.96 35.59
C ARG A 17 12.07 -30.60 34.68
N LYS A 18 10.93 -30.26 35.29
CA LYS A 18 9.82 -29.56 34.63
C LYS A 18 10.20 -28.09 34.41
N ASP A 19 11.36 -27.83 33.80
CA ASP A 19 11.68 -26.49 33.36
C ASP A 19 10.75 -26.18 32.18
N ALA A 20 9.61 -25.56 32.49
CA ALA A 20 8.69 -25.08 31.48
C ALA A 20 9.47 -24.15 30.55
N PRO A 21 9.28 -24.23 29.21
CA PRO A 21 9.89 -23.29 28.28
C PRO A 21 9.56 -21.85 28.74
N LYS A 22 10.56 -21.14 29.22
CA LYS A 22 10.39 -19.73 29.59
C LYS A 22 10.30 -18.95 28.29
N ARG A 23 9.09 -18.58 27.87
CA ARG A 23 8.92 -17.64 26.77
C ARG A 23 9.63 -16.35 27.16
N HIS A 24 10.58 -15.90 26.35
CA HIS A 24 11.07 -14.53 26.43
C HIS A 24 9.85 -13.61 26.34
N ALA A 25 9.68 -12.70 27.29
CA ALA A 25 8.54 -11.77 27.27
C ALA A 25 8.61 -10.95 25.98
N GLN A 26 7.85 -11.33 24.96
CA GLN A 26 7.61 -10.46 23.82
C GLN A 26 6.84 -9.26 24.36
N ARG A 27 7.50 -8.10 24.37
CA ARG A 27 6.87 -6.83 24.72
C ARG A 27 6.06 -6.42 23.51
N TYR A 28 4.78 -6.77 23.49
CA TYR A 28 3.86 -6.21 22.51
C TYR A 28 3.61 -4.74 22.89
N GLN A 29 3.69 -3.84 21.92
CA GLN A 29 3.28 -2.46 22.12
C GLN A 29 1.77 -2.43 22.31
N ILE A 30 1.34 -1.92 23.45
CA ILE A 30 -0.07 -1.76 23.78
C ILE A 30 -0.55 -0.53 23.02
N THR A 31 -1.48 -0.70 22.09
CA THR A 31 -2.11 0.38 21.34
C THR A 31 -3.53 0.63 21.84
N GLU A 32 -4.00 1.86 21.68
CA GLU A 32 -5.35 2.27 22.06
C GLU A 32 -6.35 1.95 20.95
N ALA A 33 -7.59 1.62 21.31
CA ALA A 33 -8.66 1.38 20.33
C ALA A 33 -8.92 2.63 19.49
N HIS A 34 -9.21 2.47 18.19
CA HIS A 34 -9.47 3.56 17.25
C HIS A 34 -8.30 4.53 16.98
N SER A 35 -7.13 4.28 17.55
CA SER A 35 -5.93 5.05 17.28
C SER A 35 -5.31 4.69 15.92
N GLN A 36 -4.66 5.67 15.27
CA GLN A 36 -3.89 5.45 14.04
C GLN A 36 -2.75 4.45 14.27
N ALA A 37 -2.07 4.52 15.43
CA ALA A 37 -1.03 3.57 15.81
C ALA A 37 -1.53 2.12 15.85
N ARG A 38 -2.79 1.89 16.25
CA ARG A 38 -3.41 0.56 16.21
C ARG A 38 -3.72 0.13 14.78
N VAL A 39 -4.28 1.01 13.96
CA VAL A 39 -4.55 0.74 12.53
C VAL A 39 -3.27 0.34 11.80
N GLU A 40 -2.18 1.06 12.02
CA GLU A 40 -0.86 0.74 11.45
C GLU A 40 -0.35 -0.62 11.95
N ALA A 41 -0.40 -0.87 13.25
CA ALA A 41 0.03 -2.13 13.84
C ALA A 41 -0.80 -3.33 13.32
N ILE A 42 -2.11 -3.16 13.13
CA ILE A 42 -2.99 -4.17 12.52
C ILE A 42 -2.60 -4.38 11.06
N SER A 43 -2.31 -3.31 10.31
CA SER A 43 -1.94 -3.40 8.89
C SER A 43 -0.64 -4.18 8.67
N GLN A 44 0.29 -4.11 9.62
CA GLN A 44 1.60 -4.77 9.56
C GLN A 44 1.58 -6.21 10.11
N ALA A 45 0.55 -6.60 10.86
CA ALA A 45 0.45 -7.92 11.45
C ALA A 45 0.25 -9.01 10.37
N LYS A 46 1.03 -10.09 10.45
CA LYS A 46 1.09 -11.14 9.43
C LYS A 46 0.29 -12.39 9.77
N GLY A 47 -0.05 -12.59 11.05
CA GLY A 47 -0.73 -13.80 11.52
C GLY A 47 -1.70 -13.55 12.65
N HIS A 48 -2.56 -14.54 12.92
CA HIS A 48 -3.61 -14.47 13.93
C HIS A 48 -3.09 -14.16 15.35
N GLY A 49 -1.91 -14.65 15.72
CA GLY A 49 -1.30 -14.36 17.02
C GLY A 49 -0.88 -12.91 17.16
N GLU A 50 -0.27 -12.33 16.12
CA GLU A 50 0.13 -10.91 16.12
C GLU A 50 -1.11 -10.01 16.16
N LEU A 51 -2.13 -10.32 15.36
CA LEU A 51 -3.41 -9.63 15.40
C LEU A 51 -4.05 -9.70 16.79
N PHE A 52 -4.08 -10.88 17.42
CA PHE A 52 -4.61 -11.03 18.78
C PHE A 52 -3.89 -10.13 19.79
N HIS A 53 -2.58 -9.98 19.68
CA HIS A 53 -1.81 -9.11 20.57
C HIS A 53 -2.04 -7.63 20.30
N VAL A 54 -2.04 -7.20 19.04
CA VAL A 54 -2.30 -5.80 18.65
C VAL A 54 -3.73 -5.39 18.99
N THR A 55 -4.70 -6.29 18.81
CA THR A 55 -6.09 -5.99 19.11
C THR A 55 -6.48 -6.26 20.55
N GLN A 56 -5.57 -6.81 21.37
CA GLN A 56 -5.85 -7.25 22.74
C GLN A 56 -7.00 -8.28 22.81
N GLY A 57 -7.11 -9.12 21.78
CA GLY A 57 -8.19 -10.10 21.66
C GLY A 57 -9.55 -9.51 21.30
N GLN A 58 -9.61 -8.22 20.93
CA GLN A 58 -10.83 -7.63 20.39
C GLN A 58 -11.16 -8.20 19.00
N HIS A 59 -12.45 -8.09 18.65
CA HIS A 59 -13.05 -8.74 17.49
C HIS A 59 -12.42 -8.27 16.17
N LEU A 60 -12.29 -9.19 15.22
CA LEU A 60 -11.78 -8.98 13.86
C LEU A 60 -12.66 -8.06 12.97
N ASN A 61 -13.74 -7.51 13.51
CA ASN A 61 -14.79 -6.77 12.79
C ASN A 61 -14.97 -5.36 13.38
N SER A 62 -13.91 -4.81 13.99
CA SER A 62 -13.90 -3.41 14.41
C SER A 62 -13.54 -2.50 13.24
N ASN A 63 -13.92 -1.22 13.34
CA ASN A 63 -13.58 -0.18 12.37
C ASN A 63 -12.07 -0.13 12.08
N ASP A 64 -11.23 -0.44 13.07
CA ASP A 64 -9.78 -0.45 12.95
C ASP A 64 -9.28 -1.47 11.91
N PHE A 65 -9.96 -2.60 11.74
CA PHE A 65 -9.62 -3.59 10.70
C PHE A 65 -9.94 -3.07 9.30
N PHE A 66 -11.08 -2.41 9.13
CA PHE A 66 -11.46 -1.81 7.85
C PHE A 66 -10.50 -0.68 7.48
N ARG A 67 -10.19 0.20 8.43
CA ARG A 67 -9.17 1.25 8.26
C ARG A 67 -7.79 0.67 7.96
N ALA A 68 -7.39 -0.42 8.63
CA ALA A 68 -6.08 -1.05 8.40
C ALA A 68 -5.99 -1.74 7.03
N ARG A 69 -7.12 -2.26 6.54
CA ARG A 69 -7.19 -2.82 5.20
C ARG A 69 -7.06 -1.73 4.14
N GLU A 70 -7.76 -0.61 4.32
CA GLU A 70 -7.60 0.52 3.40
C GLU A 70 -6.23 1.15 3.49
N HIS A 71 -5.61 1.21 4.67
CA HIS A 71 -4.24 1.66 4.81
C HIS A 71 -3.31 0.86 3.89
N ASN A 72 -3.45 -0.46 3.89
CA ASN A 72 -2.68 -1.32 2.98
C ASN A 72 -2.98 -1.05 1.49
N ASN A 73 -4.24 -0.79 1.13
CA ASN A 73 -4.61 -0.44 -0.24
C ASN A 73 -3.98 0.89 -0.67
N ARG A 74 -4.09 1.94 0.15
CA ARG A 74 -3.46 3.26 -0.09
C ARG A 74 -1.95 3.13 -0.21
N GLN A 75 -1.29 2.41 0.70
CA GLN A 75 0.16 2.19 0.65
C GLN A 75 0.61 1.48 -0.64
N ASN A 76 -0.16 0.51 -1.13
CA ASN A 76 0.14 -0.11 -2.43
C ASN A 76 -0.04 0.88 -3.58
N ARG A 77 -1.10 1.69 -3.54
CA ARG A 77 -1.35 2.69 -4.59
C ARG A 77 -0.28 3.79 -4.61
N ILE A 78 0.17 4.25 -3.45
CA ILE A 78 1.30 5.18 -3.32
C ILE A 78 2.54 4.59 -3.99
N LYS A 79 2.89 3.34 -3.67
CA LYS A 79 4.05 2.66 -4.29
C LYS A 79 3.94 2.57 -5.80
N GLU A 80 2.75 2.25 -6.32
CA GLU A 80 2.51 2.21 -7.77
C GLU A 80 2.71 3.57 -8.42
N LEU A 81 2.13 4.63 -7.83
CA LEU A 81 2.24 5.99 -8.35
C LEU A 81 3.66 6.55 -8.25
N GLU A 82 4.39 6.28 -7.16
CA GLU A 82 5.79 6.67 -7.02
C GLU A 82 6.67 5.95 -8.05
N ALA A 83 6.47 4.64 -8.26
CA ALA A 83 7.17 3.89 -9.29
C ALA A 83 6.86 4.41 -10.70
N LYS A 84 5.60 4.80 -10.95
CA LYS A 84 5.20 5.43 -12.21
C LYS A 84 5.91 6.78 -12.40
N LYS A 85 5.87 7.66 -11.40
CA LYS A 85 6.56 8.97 -11.41
C LYS A 85 8.05 8.81 -11.67
N GLU A 86 8.72 7.88 -10.99
CA GLU A 86 10.14 7.60 -11.22
C GLU A 86 10.38 7.12 -12.67
N SER A 87 9.54 6.21 -13.18
CA SER A 87 9.67 5.71 -14.55
C SER A 87 9.54 6.82 -15.60
N GLU A 88 8.64 7.76 -15.39
CA GLU A 88 8.42 8.88 -16.32
C GLU A 88 9.51 9.92 -16.25
N LEU A 89 10.00 10.24 -15.05
CA LEU A 89 11.17 11.12 -14.86
C LEU A 89 12.40 10.54 -15.55
N THR A 90 12.65 9.23 -15.38
CA THR A 90 13.78 8.58 -16.06
C THR A 90 13.60 8.56 -17.59
N ALA A 91 12.38 8.40 -18.08
CA ALA A 91 12.10 8.45 -19.51
C ALA A 91 12.23 9.85 -20.10
N ALA A 92 11.80 10.89 -19.37
CA ALA A 92 12.02 12.29 -19.71
C ALA A 92 13.52 12.60 -19.81
N ALA A 93 14.32 12.21 -18.81
CA ALA A 93 15.78 12.41 -18.85
C ALA A 93 16.46 11.66 -20.01
N VAL A 94 15.95 10.50 -20.43
CA VAL A 94 16.44 9.77 -21.61
C VAL A 94 16.06 10.49 -22.90
N LYS A 95 14.85 11.07 -22.96
CA LYS A 95 14.39 11.89 -24.08
C LYS A 95 15.23 13.15 -24.22
N ASP A 96 15.48 13.89 -23.14
CA ASP A 96 16.29 15.11 -23.15
C ASP A 96 17.72 14.83 -23.65
N LYS A 97 18.32 13.72 -23.21
CA LYS A 97 19.63 13.26 -23.72
C LYS A 97 19.59 12.97 -25.21
N ARG A 98 18.52 12.34 -25.69
CA ARG A 98 18.35 12.05 -27.12
C ARG A 98 18.18 13.34 -27.91
N ASP A 99 17.38 14.27 -27.42
CA ASP A 99 17.12 15.55 -28.09
C ASP A 99 18.40 16.39 -28.19
N ALA A 100 19.21 16.44 -27.12
CA ALA A 100 20.52 17.10 -27.15
C ALA A 100 21.49 16.48 -28.18
N ILE A 101 21.55 15.15 -28.28
CA ILE A 101 22.40 14.46 -29.27
C ILE A 101 21.93 14.76 -30.71
N VAL A 102 20.60 14.77 -30.93
CA VAL A 102 20.02 15.02 -32.26
C VAL A 102 20.18 16.49 -32.67
N GLU A 103 20.11 17.43 -31.72
CA GLU A 103 20.35 18.85 -31.98
C GLU A 103 21.81 19.13 -32.35
N GLU A 104 22.78 18.49 -31.67
CA GLU A 104 24.21 18.70 -31.94
C GLU A 104 24.69 17.98 -33.22
N LYS A 105 24.28 16.72 -33.43
CA LYS A 105 24.88 15.82 -34.43
C LYS A 105 23.91 15.30 -35.50
N GLY A 106 22.61 15.57 -35.36
CA GLY A 106 21.57 15.03 -36.24
C GLY A 106 21.22 13.56 -35.98
N GLU A 107 20.43 12.96 -36.87
CA GLU A 107 20.09 11.54 -36.77
C GLU A 107 21.24 10.62 -37.24
N PRO A 108 21.59 9.56 -36.48
CA PRO A 108 22.63 8.62 -36.89
C PRO A 108 22.20 7.80 -38.11
N THR A 109 23.01 7.84 -39.16
CA THR A 109 22.92 6.99 -40.37
C THR A 109 24.23 6.22 -40.55
N VAL A 110 24.23 5.22 -41.44
CA VAL A 110 25.40 4.35 -41.69
C VAL A 110 26.66 5.14 -42.09
N GLU A 111 26.49 6.33 -42.67
CA GLU A 111 27.57 7.22 -43.09
C GLU A 111 28.06 8.14 -41.95
N THR A 112 27.17 8.56 -41.05
CA THR A 112 27.49 9.51 -39.96
C THR A 112 27.91 8.85 -38.65
N VAL A 113 27.91 7.51 -38.60
CA VAL A 113 28.33 6.71 -37.42
C VAL A 113 29.68 7.15 -36.87
N GLY A 114 30.61 7.57 -37.72
CA GLY A 114 31.93 8.09 -37.33
C GLY A 114 31.86 9.16 -36.25
N ASN A 115 30.86 10.05 -36.32
CA ASN A 115 30.73 11.25 -35.48
C ASN A 115 30.11 10.99 -34.10
N PHE A 116 29.48 9.84 -33.91
CA PHE A 116 28.84 9.47 -32.65
C PHE A 116 29.78 8.69 -31.74
N THR A 117 29.63 8.79 -30.43
CA THR A 117 30.29 7.86 -29.50
C THR A 117 29.43 6.61 -29.28
N VAL A 118 30.01 5.52 -28.78
CA VAL A 118 29.25 4.31 -28.43
C VAL A 118 28.20 4.62 -27.35
N ALA A 119 28.53 5.50 -26.40
CA ALA A 119 27.63 5.92 -25.34
C ALA A 119 26.43 6.72 -25.88
N GLU A 120 26.64 7.61 -26.84
CA GLU A 120 25.56 8.35 -27.52
C GLU A 120 24.62 7.41 -28.28
N LEU A 121 25.17 6.46 -29.04
CA LEU A 121 24.36 5.45 -29.74
C LEU A 121 23.58 4.56 -28.76
N GLN A 122 24.17 4.23 -27.61
CA GLN A 122 23.47 3.51 -26.54
C GLN A 122 22.34 4.34 -25.92
N ALA A 123 22.52 5.65 -25.74
CA ALA A 123 21.48 6.54 -25.24
C ALA A 123 20.29 6.65 -26.23
N LEU A 124 20.59 6.80 -27.53
CA LEU A 124 19.57 6.81 -28.60
C LEU A 124 18.84 5.47 -28.70
N HIS A 125 19.56 4.36 -28.58
CA HIS A 125 18.97 3.02 -28.51
C HIS A 125 18.10 2.82 -27.25
N LYS A 126 18.54 3.35 -26.10
CA LYS A 126 17.80 3.31 -24.84
C LYS A 126 16.49 4.07 -24.94
N TYR A 127 16.46 5.21 -25.62
CA TYR A 127 15.22 5.95 -25.87
C TYR A 127 14.20 5.10 -26.65
N LYS A 128 14.63 4.36 -27.68
CA LYS A 128 13.71 3.53 -28.48
C LYS A 128 13.26 2.23 -27.81
N THR A 129 14.12 1.60 -27.03
CA THR A 129 13.91 0.22 -26.55
C THR A 129 13.80 0.08 -25.03
N GLY A 130 14.07 1.15 -24.28
CA GLY A 130 14.21 1.13 -22.82
C GLY A 130 15.49 0.45 -22.32
N LYS A 131 16.34 -0.10 -23.22
CA LYS A 131 17.53 -0.87 -22.87
C LYS A 131 18.78 -0.33 -23.56
N ASN A 132 19.93 -0.47 -22.91
CA ASN A 132 21.20 -0.16 -23.54
C ASN A 132 21.51 -1.16 -24.67
N GLY A 133 21.98 -0.65 -25.80
CA GLY A 133 22.47 -1.48 -26.89
C GLY A 133 23.71 -2.27 -26.48
N LYS A 134 23.82 -3.52 -26.97
CA LYS A 134 24.96 -4.42 -26.70
C LYS A 134 25.84 -4.54 -27.95
N GLY A 135 27.15 -4.67 -27.75
CA GLY A 135 28.09 -4.93 -28.83
C GLY A 135 28.93 -3.71 -29.23
N LYS A 136 29.51 -3.78 -30.43
CA LYS A 136 30.33 -2.72 -31.00
C LYS A 136 29.45 -1.61 -31.57
N LYS A 137 30.08 -0.49 -31.94
CA LYS A 137 29.42 0.72 -32.44
C LYS A 137 28.41 0.46 -33.57
N ASN A 138 28.77 -0.39 -34.54
CA ASN A 138 27.92 -0.73 -35.67
C ASN A 138 26.73 -1.62 -35.26
N ASP A 139 26.94 -2.56 -34.33
CA ASP A 139 25.88 -3.44 -33.82
C ASP A 139 24.80 -2.63 -33.09
N VAL A 140 25.20 -1.61 -32.32
CA VAL A 140 24.27 -0.71 -31.62
C VAL A 140 23.49 0.17 -32.58
N LEU A 141 24.13 0.65 -33.66
CA LEU A 141 23.45 1.41 -34.70
C LEU A 141 22.41 0.57 -35.45
N GLU A 142 22.77 -0.65 -35.87
CA GLU A 142 21.84 -1.55 -36.56
C GLU A 142 20.61 -1.83 -35.69
N ALA A 143 20.83 -2.09 -34.40
CA ALA A 143 19.77 -2.27 -33.43
C ALA A 143 18.90 -1.00 -33.27
N TYR A 144 19.51 0.19 -33.28
CA TYR A 144 18.81 1.48 -33.20
C TYR A 144 17.94 1.75 -34.44
N LEU A 145 18.44 1.44 -35.63
CA LEU A 145 17.70 1.62 -36.89
C LEU A 145 16.53 0.64 -36.99
N LYS A 146 16.69 -0.59 -36.48
CA LYS A 146 15.62 -1.60 -36.44
C LYS A 146 14.54 -1.30 -35.39
N ALA A 147 14.89 -0.60 -34.32
CA ALA A 147 13.96 -0.27 -33.25
C ALA A 147 12.91 0.75 -33.69
N LYS A 148 11.64 0.48 -33.33
CA LYS A 148 10.53 1.42 -33.53
C LYS A 148 10.63 2.57 -32.54
N ASN A 149 10.16 3.75 -32.94
CA ASN A 149 10.04 4.88 -32.01
C ASN A 149 9.07 4.52 -30.88
N PRO A 150 9.38 4.92 -29.63
CA PRO A 150 8.51 4.67 -28.50
C PRO A 150 7.19 5.44 -28.70
N ARG A 151 6.10 4.96 -28.09
CA ARG A 151 4.87 5.76 -28.01
C ARG A 151 5.19 7.04 -27.25
N LYS A 152 4.51 8.13 -27.62
CA LYS A 152 4.58 9.37 -26.83
C LYS A 152 4.18 9.02 -25.39
N LEU A 153 5.05 9.38 -24.46
CA LEU A 153 4.71 9.35 -23.05
C LEU A 153 3.92 10.63 -22.80
N ASP A 154 2.68 10.47 -22.36
CA ASP A 154 2.00 11.54 -21.64
C ASP A 154 2.77 11.66 -20.33
N GLY A 155 3.38 12.82 -20.09
CA GLY A 155 4.19 13.03 -18.90
C GLY A 155 3.33 13.07 -17.64
N TRP A 156 4.00 12.98 -16.49
CA TRP A 156 3.39 13.02 -15.17
C TRP A 156 2.47 14.23 -15.03
N SER A 157 1.18 13.99 -14.82
CA SER A 157 0.17 15.05 -14.81
C SER A 157 0.03 15.69 -13.43
N GLU A 158 -0.53 16.90 -13.39
CA GLU A 158 -0.88 17.57 -12.13
C GLU A 158 -1.96 16.81 -11.36
N GLU A 159 -2.88 16.14 -12.05
CA GLU A 159 -3.91 15.30 -11.45
C GLU A 159 -3.29 14.10 -10.73
N GLU A 160 -2.28 13.46 -11.34
CA GLU A 160 -1.58 12.33 -10.73
C GLU A 160 -0.73 12.73 -9.52
N GLU A 161 -0.15 13.93 -9.55
CA GLU A 161 0.53 14.50 -8.39
C GLU A 161 -0.44 14.81 -7.26
N ALA A 162 -1.60 15.41 -7.57
CA ALA A 162 -2.63 15.72 -6.59
C ALA A 162 -3.19 14.44 -5.95
N ASP A 163 -3.42 13.39 -6.75
CA ASP A 163 -3.84 12.08 -6.26
C ASP A 163 -2.80 11.45 -5.33
N LEU A 164 -1.52 11.52 -5.70
CA LEU A 164 -0.43 11.01 -4.84
C LEU A 164 -0.35 11.79 -3.52
N GLN A 165 -0.55 13.10 -3.54
CA GLN A 165 -0.54 13.94 -2.33
C GLN A 165 -1.73 13.60 -1.42
N ARG A 166 -2.93 13.50 -1.98
CA ARG A 166 -4.14 13.08 -1.25
C ARG A 166 -3.96 11.72 -0.61
N LEU A 167 -3.41 10.74 -1.33
CA LEU A 167 -3.19 9.40 -0.79
C LEU A 167 -2.17 9.36 0.35
N LYS A 168 -1.23 10.31 0.38
CA LYS A 168 -0.22 10.44 1.44
C LYS A 168 -0.75 11.07 2.72
N GLU A 169 -1.97 11.60 2.72
CA GLU A 169 -2.62 12.06 3.94
C GLU A 169 -2.83 10.86 4.88
N GLU A 170 -2.41 11.03 6.13
CA GLU A 170 -2.29 9.94 7.11
C GLU A 170 -3.64 9.46 7.64
N ASP A 171 -4.68 10.31 7.57
CA ASP A 171 -5.98 9.95 8.12
C ASP A 171 -6.85 9.17 7.12
N ILE A 172 -7.40 8.06 7.60
CA ILE A 172 -8.30 7.19 6.83
C ILE A 172 -9.67 7.26 7.49
N PRO A 173 -10.55 8.18 7.02
CA PRO A 173 -11.93 8.22 7.45
C PRO A 173 -12.61 6.87 7.19
N LEU A 174 -13.56 6.49 8.05
CA LEU A 174 -14.24 5.19 7.92
C LEU A 174 -15.09 5.14 6.64
N GLU A 175 -15.57 6.30 6.21
CA GLU A 175 -16.34 6.58 5.01
C GLU A 175 -15.59 6.15 3.74
N GLU A 176 -14.27 6.28 3.74
CA GLU A 176 -13.40 5.89 2.61
C GLU A 176 -12.98 4.42 2.66
N THR A 177 -13.54 3.64 3.59
CA THR A 177 -13.34 2.19 3.63
C THR A 177 -14.44 1.45 2.91
N ALA A 178 -14.17 0.20 2.51
CA ALA A 178 -15.18 -0.66 1.87
C ALA A 178 -16.51 -0.76 2.67
N ILE A 179 -16.48 -0.66 4.01
CA ILE A 179 -17.71 -0.63 4.80
C ILE A 179 -18.42 0.73 4.70
N GLY A 180 -17.68 1.83 4.65
CA GLY A 180 -18.22 3.17 4.40
C GLY A 180 -18.89 3.26 3.02
N GLU A 181 -18.21 2.74 1.98
CA GLU A 181 -18.79 2.64 0.64
C GLU A 181 -20.06 1.79 0.62
N ALA A 182 -20.06 0.64 1.30
CA ALA A 182 -21.24 -0.22 1.40
C ALA A 182 -22.41 0.48 2.12
N VAL A 183 -22.13 1.24 3.18
CA VAL A 183 -23.14 2.05 3.88
C VAL A 183 -23.69 3.13 2.95
N SER A 184 -22.83 3.84 2.20
CA SER A 184 -23.28 4.84 1.23
C SER A 184 -24.13 4.23 0.13
N GLN A 185 -23.75 3.08 -0.42
CA GLN A 185 -24.52 2.37 -1.44
C GLN A 185 -25.87 1.89 -0.89
N ALA A 186 -25.88 1.37 0.34
CA ALA A 186 -27.11 0.98 1.01
C ALA A 186 -28.03 2.20 1.24
N ALA A 187 -27.48 3.34 1.65
CA ALA A 187 -28.25 4.58 1.82
C ALA A 187 -28.89 5.03 0.50
N SER A 188 -28.13 5.07 -0.60
CA SER A 188 -28.68 5.40 -1.93
C SER A 188 -29.71 4.38 -2.41
N ALA A 189 -29.52 3.09 -2.11
CA ALA A 189 -30.51 2.06 -2.45
C ALA A 189 -31.82 2.25 -1.66
N VAL A 190 -31.73 2.56 -0.37
CA VAL A 190 -32.89 2.87 0.46
C VAL A 190 -33.62 4.10 -0.07
N GLU A 191 -32.89 5.18 -0.40
CA GLU A 191 -33.46 6.40 -0.97
C GLU A 191 -34.24 6.13 -2.27
N ASN A 192 -33.65 5.37 -3.19
CA ASN A 192 -34.26 5.04 -4.48
C ASN A 192 -35.48 4.12 -4.35
N HIS A 193 -35.54 3.29 -3.30
CA HIS A 193 -36.59 2.29 -3.12
C HIS A 193 -37.61 2.63 -2.04
N VAL A 194 -37.46 3.75 -1.32
CA VAL A 194 -38.33 4.12 -0.19
C VAL A 194 -39.81 4.19 -0.58
N ALA A 195 -40.11 4.67 -1.80
CA ALA A 195 -41.47 4.78 -2.32
C ALA A 195 -42.13 3.41 -2.62
N HIS A 196 -41.34 2.34 -2.71
CA HIS A 196 -41.81 0.98 -2.96
C HIS A 196 -41.91 0.14 -1.68
N LEU A 197 -41.50 0.68 -0.53
CA LEU A 197 -41.67 0.04 0.77
C LEU A 197 -43.14 0.07 1.20
N ASP A 198 -43.57 -0.96 1.92
CA ASP A 198 -44.89 -0.97 2.55
C ASP A 198 -44.96 0.02 3.73
N SER A 199 -46.18 0.38 4.13
CA SER A 199 -46.41 1.39 5.15
C SER A 199 -45.82 1.03 6.52
N GLU A 200 -45.68 -0.25 6.86
CA GLU A 200 -45.12 -0.70 8.13
C GLU A 200 -43.59 -0.53 8.11
N THR A 201 -42.95 -0.95 7.00
CA THR A 201 -41.50 -0.78 6.82
C THR A 201 -41.08 0.68 6.73
N GLN A 202 -41.90 1.54 6.10
CA GLN A 202 -41.65 2.99 6.07
C GLN A 202 -41.70 3.63 7.46
N GLN A 203 -42.68 3.25 8.30
CA GLN A 203 -42.79 3.75 9.67
C GLN A 203 -41.59 3.31 10.52
N ARG A 204 -41.20 2.04 10.44
CA ARG A 204 -40.00 1.54 11.10
C ARG A 204 -38.72 2.27 10.67
N LEU A 205 -38.59 2.57 9.37
CA LEU A 205 -37.44 3.33 8.86
C LEU A 205 -37.42 4.74 9.42
N LEU A 206 -38.56 5.42 9.49
CA LEU A 206 -38.67 6.75 10.07
C LEU A 206 -38.33 6.75 11.57
N GLU A 207 -38.83 5.80 12.34
CA GLU A 207 -38.48 5.63 13.76
C GLU A 207 -36.98 5.39 13.93
N ALA A 208 -36.38 4.53 13.10
CA ALA A 208 -34.95 4.26 13.14
C ALA A 208 -34.11 5.52 12.84
N LEU A 209 -34.51 6.32 11.85
CA LEU A 209 -33.84 7.58 11.51
C LEU A 209 -33.99 8.63 12.62
N GLN A 210 -35.17 8.74 13.23
CA GLN A 210 -35.41 9.65 14.36
C GLN A 210 -34.54 9.27 15.57
N ASN A 211 -34.50 7.99 15.92
CA ASN A 211 -33.66 7.49 17.01
C ASN A 211 -32.16 7.69 16.73
N ALA A 212 -31.74 7.56 15.46
CA ALA A 212 -30.35 7.78 15.07
C ALA A 212 -29.93 9.27 15.12
N VAL A 213 -30.87 10.20 14.91
CA VAL A 213 -30.61 11.65 15.04
C VAL A 213 -30.54 12.10 16.50
N GLU A 214 -31.22 11.40 17.41
CA GLU A 214 -31.14 11.66 18.86
C GLU A 214 -29.89 11.07 19.52
N PHE A 215 -29.16 10.16 18.85
CA PHE A 215 -27.97 9.50 19.36
C PHE A 215 -26.72 10.02 18.62
N ASP A 216 -26.06 11.04 19.15
CA ASP A 216 -24.78 11.53 18.62
C ASP A 216 -23.66 10.53 18.99
N PRO A 217 -23.02 9.84 18.01
CA PRO A 217 -22.05 8.80 18.29
C PRO A 217 -20.73 9.30 18.90
N GLU A 218 -20.51 10.62 19.02
CA GLU A 218 -19.34 11.19 19.72
C GLU A 218 -19.52 11.31 21.25
N GLU A 219 -20.73 11.05 21.80
CA GLU A 219 -21.03 11.24 23.22
C GLU A 219 -20.88 9.96 24.09
N VAL A 220 -20.04 9.00 23.69
CA VAL A 220 -19.62 7.90 24.59
C VAL A 220 -18.19 8.15 25.07
N VAL A 221 -17.99 9.31 25.70
CA VAL A 221 -16.83 9.59 26.54
C VAL A 221 -17.21 9.28 27.99
N GLN A 222 -16.61 8.20 28.50
CA GLN A 222 -16.32 7.92 29.91
C GLN A 222 -17.51 7.59 30.83
N ASP A 223 -17.65 6.30 31.15
CA ASP A 223 -18.00 5.89 32.51
C ASP A 223 -16.95 4.92 33.04
N GLU A 224 -16.59 5.15 34.30
CA GLU A 224 -15.34 4.83 35.01
C GLU A 224 -15.03 3.33 35.25
N PRO A 225 -13.75 2.97 35.50
CA PRO A 225 -13.39 1.67 36.04
C PRO A 225 -13.60 1.59 37.56
N VAL A 226 -14.16 0.47 38.03
CA VAL A 226 -14.05 0.01 39.44
C VAL A 226 -12.81 -0.87 39.59
#